data_AF-S7ML34-F1
#
_entry.id   AF-S7ML34-F1
#
_cell.length_a   1.000
_cell.length_b   1.000
_cell.length_c   1.000
_cell.angle_alpha   90.00
_cell.angle_beta   90.00
_cell.angle_gamma   90.00
#
_symmetry.space_group_name_H-M   'P 1'
#
loop_
_entity.id
_entity.type
_entity.pdbx_description
1 polymer ?
#
loop_
_entity_poly.entity_id
_entity_poly.type
_entity_poly.pdbx_seq_one_letter_code
_entity_poly.pdbx_strand_id
1 'polypeptide(L)'
;MDRGAIVRNLENLGERMLPYRISAHSQRHNRGGYFLVDFYAPTTTVESMLDHLSRDIDVIRPNIVKHPLTQEVKACEGIVPVPLEEKLYSTKRRK
;
A
#
# COMPACT_ATOMS: atom_id res chain seq x y z
N MET A 1 21.07 -7.77 2.10
CA MET A 1 20.49 -9.16 2.07
C MET A 1 20.71 -9.89 3.39
N ASP A 2 21.42 -9.26 4.31
CA ASP A 2 21.99 -9.82 5.54
C ASP A 2 20.94 -10.10 6.63
N ARG A 3 19.68 -9.70 6.38
CA ARG A 3 18.54 -9.91 7.28
C ARG A 3 17.58 -11.01 6.82
N GLY A 4 18.06 -11.92 5.96
CA GLY A 4 17.30 -13.08 5.50
C GLY A 4 16.15 -12.74 4.55
N ALA A 5 16.25 -11.65 3.79
CA ALA A 5 15.30 -11.30 2.75
C ALA A 5 15.80 -11.78 1.37
N ILE A 6 14.89 -12.36 0.59
CA ILE A 6 15.15 -12.85 -0.77
C ILE A 6 14.52 -11.87 -1.74
N VAL A 7 15.33 -11.18 -2.53
CA VAL A 7 14.86 -10.24 -3.56
C VAL A 7 14.34 -11.03 -4.76
N ARG A 8 13.12 -10.73 -5.20
CA ARG A 8 12.45 -11.35 -6.34
C ARG A 8 12.60 -10.51 -7.61
N ASN A 9 12.36 -9.21 -7.51
CA ASN A 9 12.38 -8.29 -8.65
C ASN A 9 12.76 -6.87 -8.23
N LEU A 10 13.28 -6.08 -9.16
CA LEU A 10 13.54 -4.66 -9.03
C LEU A 10 13.07 -3.94 -10.29
N GLU A 11 12.11 -3.04 -10.13
CA GLU A 11 11.54 -2.25 -11.23
C GLU A 11 11.85 -0.77 -11.03
N ASN A 12 12.24 -0.09 -12.11
CA ASN A 12 12.47 1.34 -12.14
C ASN A 12 11.30 2.03 -12.86
N LEU A 13 10.51 2.81 -12.14
CA LEU A 13 9.37 3.58 -12.68
C LEU A 13 9.80 4.94 -13.26
N GLY A 14 11.09 5.25 -13.19
CA GLY A 14 11.73 6.45 -13.70
C GLY A 14 11.78 7.60 -12.68
N GLU A 15 12.51 8.64 -13.07
CA GLU A 15 12.57 9.89 -12.33
C GLU A 15 11.41 10.81 -12.74
N ARG A 16 10.65 11.30 -11.77
CA ARG A 16 9.47 12.13 -12.01
C ARG A 16 9.43 13.32 -11.05
N MET A 17 8.60 14.32 -11.40
CA MET A 17 8.26 15.38 -10.46
C MET A 17 7.42 14.80 -9.32
N LEU A 18 7.74 15.17 -8.08
CA LEU A 18 6.95 14.76 -6.93
C LEU A 18 5.60 15.50 -6.97
N PRO A 19 4.49 14.85 -6.56
CA PRO A 19 3.17 15.47 -6.56
C PRO A 19 3.09 16.68 -5.61
N TYR A 20 3.96 16.73 -4.61
CA TYR A 20 4.15 17.84 -3.69
C TYR A 20 5.60 17.87 -3.20
N ARG A 21 6.03 19.01 -2.65
CA ARG A 21 7.38 19.16 -2.08
C ARG A 21 7.53 18.30 -0.83
N ILE A 22 8.57 17.48 -0.78
CA ILE A 22 8.89 16.66 0.39
C ILE A 22 10.12 17.24 1.07
N SER A 23 10.06 17.41 2.39
CA SER A 23 11.24 17.78 3.19
C SER A 23 11.74 16.54 3.92
N ALA A 24 12.96 16.10 3.62
CA ALA A 24 13.61 14.96 4.25
C ALA A 24 15.10 15.27 4.40
N HIS A 25 15.74 14.79 5.46
CA HIS A 25 17.18 14.99 5.71
C HIS A 25 17.65 16.44 5.55
N SER A 26 16.86 17.40 6.06
CA SER A 26 17.11 18.85 5.95
C SER A 26 17.17 19.41 4.52
N GLN A 27 16.70 18.67 3.53
CA GLN A 27 16.59 19.08 2.12
C GLN A 27 15.13 19.11 1.67
N ARG A 28 14.83 19.97 0.69
CA ARG A 28 13.49 20.08 0.06
C ARG A 28 13.56 19.52 -1.35
N HIS A 29 12.85 18.43 -1.59
CA HIS A 29 12.84 17.71 -2.87
C HIS A 29 11.59 18.04 -3.68
N ASN A 30 11.78 18.26 -4.98
CA ASN A 30 10.70 18.49 -5.96
C ASN A 30 10.65 17.40 -7.05
N ARG A 31 11.71 16.59 -7.18
CA ARG A 31 11.85 15.46 -8.10
C ARG A 31 12.38 14.25 -7.32
N GLY A 32 12.11 13.06 -7.81
CA GLY A 32 12.61 11.82 -7.22
C GLY A 32 12.48 10.64 -8.17
N GLY A 33 13.37 9.66 -8.00
CA GLY A 33 13.29 8.35 -8.65
C GLY A 33 12.32 7.44 -7.91
N TYR A 34 11.47 6.74 -8.65
CA TYR A 34 10.54 5.77 -8.10
C TYR A 34 11.01 4.35 -8.44
N PHE A 35 11.23 3.54 -7.41
CA PHE A 35 11.65 2.15 -7.54
C PHE A 35 10.68 1.25 -6.80
N LEU A 36 10.37 0.09 -7.39
CA LEU A 36 9.66 -0.99 -6.73
C LEU A 36 10.64 -2.15 -6.53
N VAL A 37 10.67 -2.69 -5.31
CA VAL A 37 11.50 -3.85 -4.98
C VAL A 37 10.59 -4.90 -4.38
N ASP A 38 10.45 -6.02 -5.10
CA ASP A 38 9.72 -7.18 -4.63
C ASP A 38 10.68 -8.10 -3.90
N PHE A 39 10.31 -8.51 -2.69
CA PHE A 39 11.10 -9.41 -1.89
C PHE A 39 10.23 -10.24 -0.95
N TYR A 40 10.77 -11.39 -0.55
CA TYR A 40 10.24 -12.20 0.54
C TYR A 40 11.09 -11.96 1.79
N ALA A 41 10.46 -11.62 2.90
CA ALA A 41 11.15 -11.44 4.18
C ALA A 41 10.28 -11.93 5.36
N PRO A 42 10.91 -12.33 6.47
CA PRO A 42 10.22 -12.51 7.75
C PRO A 42 9.55 -11.22 8.21
N THR A 43 8.43 -11.33 8.93
CA THR A 43 7.68 -10.18 9.46
C THR A 43 8.51 -9.32 10.41
N THR A 44 9.40 -9.93 11.19
CA THR A 44 10.33 -9.26 12.12
C THR A 44 11.35 -8.36 11.42
N THR A 45 11.67 -8.64 10.15
CA THR A 45 12.68 -7.90 9.40
C THR A 45 12.15 -6.59 8.82
N VAL A 46 10.83 -6.44 8.68
CA VAL A 46 10.19 -5.29 8.03
C VAL A 46 10.46 -3.99 8.78
N GLU A 47 10.24 -3.98 10.10
CA GLU A 47 10.48 -2.80 10.95
C GLU A 47 11.95 -2.38 10.91
N SER A 48 12.84 -3.36 11.10
CA SER A 48 14.28 -3.12 11.02
C SER A 48 14.71 -2.53 9.67
N MET A 49 14.13 -3.00 8.55
CA MET A 49 14.41 -2.47 7.21
C MET A 49 13.94 -1.03 7.05
N LEU A 50 12.73 -0.70 7.53
CA LEU A 50 12.23 0.68 7.53
C LEU A 50 13.16 1.60 8.32
N ASP A 51 13.64 1.18 9.49
CA ASP A 51 14.60 1.93 10.30
C ASP A 51 15.96 2.11 9.64
N HIS A 52 16.35 1.19 8.76
CA HIS A 52 17.59 1.35 7.99
C HIS A 52 17.40 2.38 6.88
N LEU A 53 16.31 2.27 6.13
CA LEU A 53 15.99 3.19 5.03
C LEU A 53 15.67 4.61 5.50
N SER A 54 15.15 4.77 6.72
CA SER A 54 14.84 6.09 7.29
C SER A 54 16.07 6.90 7.67
N ARG A 55 17.23 6.25 7.82
CA ARG A 55 18.52 6.90 8.11
C ARG A 55 19.32 7.20 6.84
N ASP A 56 18.96 6.57 5.74
CA ASP A 56 19.63 6.75 4.46
C ASP A 56 19.24 8.11 3.86
N ILE A 57 20.23 8.97 3.63
CA ILE A 57 20.03 10.35 3.18
C ILE A 57 19.56 10.40 1.72
N ASP A 58 19.85 9.37 0.93
CA ASP A 58 19.46 9.31 -0.47
C ASP A 58 17.98 8.91 -0.63
N VAL A 59 17.37 8.33 0.40
CA VAL A 59 15.98 7.87 0.39
C VAL A 59 15.05 8.97 0.91
N ILE A 60 14.31 9.60 0.01
CA ILE A 60 13.37 10.67 0.37
C ILE A 60 12.18 10.14 1.20
N ARG A 61 11.67 8.95 0.85
CA ARG A 61 10.54 8.32 1.54
C ARG A 61 10.52 6.80 1.32
N PRO A 62 10.85 5.99 2.33
CA PRO A 62 10.64 4.55 2.26
C PRO A 62 9.21 4.16 2.62
N ASN A 63 8.72 3.08 2.01
CA ASN A 63 7.48 2.42 2.43
C ASN A 63 7.53 0.93 2.06
N ILE A 64 6.97 0.07 2.91
CA ILE A 64 6.84 -1.37 2.65
C ILE A 64 5.36 -1.73 2.78
N VAL A 65 4.80 -2.30 1.71
CA VAL A 65 3.40 -2.72 1.64
C VAL A 65 3.32 -4.19 1.25
N LYS A 66 2.22 -4.85 1.62
CA LYS A 66 1.97 -6.21 1.15
C LYS A 66 1.77 -6.20 -0.36
N HIS A 67 2.44 -7.10 -1.05
CA HIS A 67 2.38 -7.17 -2.52
C HIS A 67 0.94 -7.44 -3.00
N PRO A 68 0.39 -6.68 -3.96
CA PRO A 68 -1.02 -6.79 -4.35
C PRO A 68 -1.39 -8.17 -4.87
N LEU A 69 -0.48 -8.88 -5.54
CA LEU A 69 -0.70 -10.26 -6.02
C LEU A 69 -0.78 -11.31 -4.89
N THR A 70 -0.57 -10.93 -3.63
CA THR A 70 -0.79 -11.84 -2.49
C THR A 70 -2.25 -11.90 -2.07
N GLN A 71 -3.08 -10.95 -2.50
CA GLN A 71 -4.51 -10.96 -2.23
C GLN A 71 -5.25 -11.57 -3.41
N GLU A 72 -6.06 -12.58 -3.13
CA GLU A 72 -6.95 -13.15 -4.14
C GLU A 72 -8.02 -12.13 -4.52
N VAL A 73 -8.11 -11.83 -5.81
CA VAL A 73 -9.14 -10.95 -6.36
C VAL A 73 -10.45 -11.74 -6.37
N LYS A 74 -11.38 -11.36 -5.49
CA LYS A 74 -12.72 -11.96 -5.47
C LYS A 74 -13.48 -11.58 -6.75
N ALA A 75 -14.25 -12.53 -7.27
CA ALA A 75 -15.13 -12.26 -8.40
C ALA A 75 -16.18 -11.20 -8.00
N CYS A 76 -16.35 -10.18 -8.84
CA CYS A 76 -17.38 -9.18 -8.69
C CYS A 76 -18.58 -9.57 -9.56
N GLU A 77 -19.67 -10.02 -8.93
CA GLU A 77 -20.92 -10.39 -9.64
C GLU A 77 -21.70 -9.18 -10.17
N GLY A 78 -21.29 -7.96 -9.80
CA GLY A 78 -21.94 -6.72 -10.16
C GLY A 78 -22.86 -6.20 -9.05
N ILE A 79 -23.65 -5.19 -9.38
CA ILE A 79 -24.61 -4.61 -8.43
C ILE A 79 -25.80 -5.55 -8.32
N VAL A 80 -25.99 -6.15 -7.15
CA VAL A 80 -27.18 -6.92 -6.83
C VAL A 80 -28.31 -5.94 -6.50
N PRO A 81 -29.44 -5.93 -7.22
CA PRO A 81 -30.56 -5.06 -6.89
C PRO A 81 -31.13 -5.47 -5.53
N VAL A 82 -31.03 -4.59 -4.54
CA VAL A 82 -31.58 -4.82 -3.20
C VAL A 82 -33.03 -4.35 -3.18
N PRO A 83 -34.01 -5.24 -2.94
CA PRO A 83 -35.41 -4.84 -2.84
C PRO A 83 -35.64 -4.00 -1.58
N LEU A 84 -36.76 -3.27 -1.55
CA LEU A 84 -37.21 -2.61 -0.32
C LEU A 84 -37.54 -3.66 0.73
N GLU A 85 -37.03 -3.47 1.95
CA GLU A 85 -37.31 -4.37 3.06
C GLU A 85 -38.79 -4.29 3.46
N GLU A 86 -39.52 -5.40 3.30
CA GLU A 86 -40.92 -5.49 3.69
C GLU A 86 -41.07 -5.93 5.15
N LYS A 87 -42.28 -5.79 5.72
CA LYS A 87 -42.61 -6.23 7.10
C LYS A 87 -41.82 -5.54 8.23
N LEU A 88 -41.28 -4.35 7.95
CA LEU A 88 -40.66 -3.48 8.97
C LEU A 88 -41.61 -3.12 10.12
N TYR A 89 -42.92 -3.16 9.88
CA TYR A 89 -43.94 -2.86 10.87
C TYR A 89 -44.92 -4.02 11.03
N SER A 90 -45.32 -4.29 12.28
CA SER A 90 -46.42 -5.22 12.59
C SER A 90 -47.69 -4.77 11.86
N THR A 91 -48.39 -5.73 11.26
CA THR A 91 -49.70 -5.55 10.61
C THR A 91 -50.79 -5.29 11.65
N LYS A 92 -50.65 -4.21 12.42
CA LYS A 92 -51.71 -3.72 13.30
C LYS A 92 -52.76 -3.02 12.43
N ARG A 93 -54.03 -3.40 12.58
CA ARG A 93 -55.15 -2.66 11.99
C ARG A 93 -55.14 -1.24 12.54
N ARG A 94 -54.68 -0.26 11.75
CA ARG A 94 -54.97 1.16 11.99
C ARG A 94 -56.41 1.39 11.55
N LYS A 95 -57.26 1.77 12.50
CA LYS A 95 -58.66 2.15 12.28
C LYS A 95 -58.74 3.38 11.39
#